data_AF-A0A8T4P6F7-F1
#
_entry.id   AF-A0A8T4P6F7-F1
#
_cell.length_a   1.000
_cell.length_b   1.000
_cell.length_c   1.000
_cell.angle_alpha   90.00
_cell.angle_beta   90.00
_cell.angle_gamma   90.00
#
_symmetry.space_group_name_H-M   'P 1'
#
loop_
_entity.id
_entity.type
_entity.pdbx_description
1 polymer ?
#
loop_
_entity_poly.entity_id
_entity_poly.type
_entity_poly.pdbx_seq_one_letter_code
_entity_poly.pdbx_strand_id
1 'polypeptide(L)'
;MDIKIHIITSTILAALLYNFYGLWVLLVVIVGTILDIDHFIYFYRKKRKLSLRECYAYYKHIDRHKKFAEIKDAIFIFHLVELLILFLIAGFFNRLFLLIFYSMLLHYILDIIYEAKYLGGIVKPYSIIYWLVKRKE
;
A
#
# COMPACT_ATOMS: atom_id res chain seq x y z
N MET A 1 4.92 -7.02 -2.84
CA MET A 1 3.45 -6.97 -2.97
C MET A 1 2.91 -8.38 -3.14
N ASP A 2 2.45 -8.97 -2.04
CA ASP A 2 1.62 -10.17 -2.09
C ASP A 2 0.17 -9.75 -1.87
N ILE A 3 -0.54 -9.47 -2.97
CA ILE A 3 -1.95 -9.04 -2.95
C ILE A 3 -2.80 -10.01 -2.13
N LYS A 4 -2.46 -11.30 -2.10
CA LYS A 4 -3.23 -12.29 -1.34
C LYS A 4 -3.16 -12.01 0.15
N ILE A 5 -1.99 -11.67 0.66
CA ILE A 5 -1.81 -11.33 2.09
C ILE A 5 -2.62 -10.07 2.41
N HIS A 6 -2.58 -9.03 1.57
CA HIS A 6 -3.37 -7.82 1.78
C HIS A 6 -4.88 -8.07 1.80
N ILE A 7 -5.40 -8.86 0.85
CA ILE A 7 -6.83 -9.19 0.80
C ILE A 7 -7.25 -10.01 2.02
N ILE A 8 -6.49 -11.06 2.38
CA ILE A 8 -6.80 -11.93 3.52
C ILE A 8 -6.81 -11.11 4.81
N THR A 9 -5.75 -10.34 5.07
CA THR A 9 -5.63 -9.53 6.29
C THR A 9 -6.67 -8.41 6.35
N SER A 10 -6.99 -7.76 5.23
CA SER A 10 -8.08 -6.78 5.15
C SER A 10 -9.44 -7.40 5.44
N THR A 11 -9.66 -8.64 5.00
CA THR A 11 -10.90 -9.40 5.28
C THR A 11 -11.00 -9.76 6.77
N ILE A 12 -9.89 -10.18 7.38
CA ILE A 12 -9.81 -10.43 8.83
C ILE A 12 -10.12 -9.14 9.60
N LEU A 13 -9.51 -8.02 9.24
CA LEU A 13 -9.79 -6.73 9.87
C LEU A 13 -11.26 -6.31 9.70
N ALA A 14 -11.82 -6.48 8.50
CA ALA A 14 -13.22 -6.19 8.24
C ALA A 14 -14.17 -7.02 9.14
N ALA A 15 -13.88 -8.31 9.31
CA ALA A 15 -14.64 -9.19 10.19
C ALA A 15 -14.56 -8.73 11.67
N LEU A 16 -13.37 -8.34 12.14
CA LEU A 16 -13.18 -7.83 13.51
C LEU A 16 -13.93 -6.51 13.76
N LEU A 17 -14.05 -5.66 12.75
CA LEU A 17 -14.72 -4.35 12.84
C LEU A 17 -16.23 -4.42 12.63
N TYR A 18 -16.78 -5.58 12.24
CA TYR A 18 -18.19 -5.72 11.82
C TYR A 18 -19.18 -5.23 12.88
N ASN A 19 -18.96 -5.56 14.15
CA ASN A 19 -19.86 -5.18 15.23
C ASN A 19 -19.94 -3.65 15.46
N PHE A 20 -18.97 -2.88 14.97
CA PHE A 20 -18.92 -1.43 15.15
C PHE A 20 -19.42 -0.66 13.93
N TYR A 21 -19.27 -1.21 12.72
CA TYR A 21 -19.52 -0.51 11.46
C TYR A 21 -20.52 -1.22 10.53
N GLY A 22 -20.99 -2.42 10.87
CA GLY A 22 -21.91 -3.20 10.04
C GLY A 22 -21.31 -3.50 8.66
N LEU A 23 -22.13 -3.41 7.61
CA LEU A 23 -21.69 -3.68 6.23
C LEU A 23 -20.66 -2.68 5.68
N TRP A 24 -20.50 -1.52 6.32
CA TRP A 24 -19.48 -0.54 5.89
C TRP A 24 -18.06 -1.08 6.00
N VAL A 25 -17.82 -2.14 6.79
CA VAL A 25 -16.50 -2.80 6.86
C VAL A 25 -16.03 -3.37 5.52
N LEU A 26 -16.93 -3.60 4.56
CA LEU A 26 -16.53 -3.98 3.20
C LEU A 26 -15.62 -2.93 2.54
N LEU A 27 -15.73 -1.67 2.96
CA LEU A 27 -14.79 -0.62 2.54
C LEU A 27 -13.35 -0.95 2.93
N VAL A 28 -13.11 -1.64 4.04
CA VAL A 28 -11.75 -2.03 4.46
C VAL A 28 -11.10 -2.96 3.43
N VAL A 29 -11.86 -3.90 2.88
CA VAL A 29 -11.38 -4.85 1.86
C VAL A 29 -11.19 -4.15 0.52
N ILE A 30 -12.17 -3.32 0.13
CA ILE A 30 -12.11 -2.57 -1.13
C ILE A 30 -10.92 -1.62 -1.13
N VAL A 31 -10.79 -0.79 -0.10
CA VAL A 31 -9.67 0.15 0.07
C VAL A 31 -8.36 -0.61 0.11
N GLY A 32 -8.25 -1.65 0.95
CA GLY A 32 -7.00 -2.42 1.10
C GLY A 32 -6.50 -3.04 -0.21
N THR A 33 -7.41 -3.33 -1.15
CA THR A 33 -7.10 -3.78 -2.50
C THR A 33 -6.76 -2.63 -3.45
N ILE A 34 -7.49 -1.51 -3.36
CA ILE A 34 -7.26 -0.30 -4.17
C ILE A 34 -5.90 0.32 -3.89
N LEU A 35 -5.40 0.28 -2.65
CA LEU A 35 -4.09 0.83 -2.31
C LEU A 35 -2.96 0.21 -3.16
N ASP A 36 -3.09 -1.06 -3.54
CA ASP A 36 -2.10 -1.74 -4.39
C ASP A 36 -2.12 -1.29 -5.87
N ILE A 37 -3.10 -0.48 -6.31
CA ILE A 37 -3.21 -0.01 -7.70
C ILE A 37 -1.97 0.79 -8.12
N ASP A 38 -1.31 1.49 -7.21
CA ASP A 38 -0.11 2.26 -7.55
C ASP A 38 1.04 1.38 -8.04
N HIS A 39 1.12 0.13 -7.58
CA HIS A 39 2.08 -0.83 -8.11
C HIS A 39 1.81 -1.12 -9.59
N PHE A 40 0.54 -1.23 -9.96
CA PHE A 40 0.13 -1.42 -11.35
C PHE A 40 0.37 -0.15 -12.18
N ILE A 41 0.07 1.04 -11.66
CA ILE A 41 0.36 2.32 -12.32
C ILE A 41 1.86 2.45 -12.58
N TYR A 42 2.70 2.17 -11.58
CA TYR A 42 4.16 2.19 -11.74
C TYR A 42 4.62 1.20 -12.81
N PHE A 43 4.12 -0.05 -12.75
CA PHE A 43 4.43 -1.08 -13.74
C PHE A 43 4.05 -0.64 -15.15
N TYR A 44 2.84 -0.11 -15.33
CA TYR A 44 2.37 0.40 -16.62
C TYR A 44 3.27 1.53 -17.13
N ARG A 45 3.65 2.49 -16.27
CA ARG A 45 4.56 3.57 -16.65
C ARG A 45 5.94 3.05 -17.09
N LYS A 46 6.45 2.01 -16.42
CA LYS A 46 7.78 1.43 -16.67
C LYS A 46 7.81 0.50 -17.89
N LYS A 47 6.79 -0.35 -18.06
CA LYS A 47 6.76 -1.43 -19.05
C LYS A 47 5.80 -1.18 -20.21
N ARG A 48 4.91 -0.19 -20.10
CA ARG A 48 3.88 0.17 -21.09
C ARG A 48 2.94 -1.00 -21.44
N LYS A 49 2.69 -1.89 -20.48
CA LYS A 49 1.81 -3.04 -20.62
C LYS A 49 0.65 -3.00 -19.64
N LEU A 50 -0.57 -3.29 -20.10
CA LEU A 50 -1.79 -3.35 -19.30
C LEU A 50 -2.15 -4.81 -18.97
N SER A 51 -1.28 -5.50 -18.24
CA SER A 51 -1.50 -6.90 -17.84
C SER A 51 -1.18 -7.09 -16.36
N LEU A 52 -2.20 -7.41 -15.56
CA LEU A 52 -2.04 -7.72 -14.14
C LEU A 52 -1.12 -8.93 -13.92
N ARG A 53 -1.19 -9.92 -14.81
CA ARG A 53 -0.33 -11.12 -14.75
C ARG A 53 1.14 -10.75 -14.94
N GLU A 54 1.44 -9.88 -15.91
CA GLU A 54 2.82 -9.44 -16.14
C GLU A 54 3.30 -8.49 -15.04
N CYS A 55 2.41 -7.65 -14.49
CA CYS A 55 2.70 -6.81 -13.32
C CYS A 55 3.12 -7.66 -12.12
N TYR A 56 2.33 -8.69 -11.79
CA TYR A 56 2.66 -9.63 -10.72
C TYR A 56 3.98 -10.36 -11.00
N ALA A 57 4.18 -10.83 -12.24
CA ALA A 57 5.44 -11.48 -12.63
C ALA A 57 6.65 -10.54 -12.50
N TYR A 58 6.49 -9.25 -12.80
CA TYR A 58 7.53 -8.23 -12.65
C TYR A 58 7.94 -8.03 -11.20
N TYR A 59 6.99 -7.78 -10.29
CA TYR A 59 7.30 -7.62 -8.87
C TYR A 59 7.85 -8.90 -8.24
N LYS A 60 7.35 -10.07 -8.66
CA LYS A 60 7.92 -11.36 -8.24
C LYS A 60 9.35 -11.56 -8.76
N HIS A 61 9.67 -11.09 -9.96
CA HIS A 61 11.03 -11.13 -10.49
C HIS A 61 11.96 -10.21 -9.69
N ILE A 62 11.53 -8.99 -9.39
CA ILE A 62 12.29 -8.04 -8.55
C ILE A 62 12.59 -8.67 -7.19
N ASP A 63 11.57 -9.22 -6.53
CA ASP A 63 11.69 -9.84 -5.21
C ASP A 63 12.68 -11.01 -5.22
N ARG A 64 12.48 -11.96 -6.15
CA ARG A 64 13.35 -13.15 -6.28
C ARG A 64 14.81 -12.82 -6.56
N HIS A 65 15.08 -11.77 -7.33
CA HIS A 65 16.45 -11.40 -7.74
C HIS A 65 17.02 -10.22 -6.94
N LYS A 66 16.32 -9.79 -5.88
CA LYS A 66 16.69 -8.65 -5.04
C LYS A 66 16.97 -7.36 -5.83
N LYS A 67 16.26 -7.12 -6.94
CA LYS A 67 16.46 -5.96 -7.84
C LYS A 67 15.73 -4.70 -7.35
N PHE A 68 15.76 -4.43 -6.05
CA PHE A 68 14.95 -3.38 -5.43
C PHE A 68 15.34 -1.97 -5.87
N ALA A 69 16.56 -1.79 -6.38
CA ALA A 69 16.99 -0.56 -7.05
C ALA A 69 16.06 -0.16 -8.21
N GLU A 70 15.37 -1.11 -8.86
CA GLU A 70 14.42 -0.79 -9.93
C GLU A 70 13.15 -0.06 -9.47
N ILE A 71 12.85 -0.11 -8.17
CA ILE A 71 11.62 0.47 -7.58
C ILE A 71 11.89 1.44 -6.42
N LYS A 72 13.16 1.62 -6.04
CA LYS A 72 13.58 2.38 -4.85
C LYS A 72 13.10 3.84 -4.85
N ASP A 73 13.07 4.49 -6.00
CA ASP A 73 12.69 5.91 -6.11
C ASP A 73 11.26 6.11 -6.64
N ALA A 74 10.49 5.01 -6.74
CA ALA A 74 9.10 5.07 -7.15
C ALA A 74 8.25 5.66 -6.02
N ILE A 75 7.46 6.69 -6.34
CA ILE A 75 6.40 7.17 -5.45
C ILE A 75 5.15 6.33 -5.70
N PHE A 76 4.62 5.77 -4.62
CA PHE A 76 3.31 5.14 -4.57
C PHE A 76 2.44 6.06 -3.70
N ILE A 77 1.52 6.79 -4.33
CA ILE A 77 0.75 7.88 -3.71
C ILE A 77 -0.10 7.38 -2.53
N PHE A 78 -0.68 6.18 -2.67
CA PHE A 78 -1.45 5.52 -1.63
C PHE A 78 -0.60 5.00 -0.46
N HIS A 79 0.72 4.91 -0.65
CA HIS A 79 1.70 4.54 0.37
C HIS A 79 2.46 5.75 0.95
N LEU A 80 1.93 6.96 0.76
CA LEU A 80 2.41 8.17 1.42
C LEU A 80 1.78 8.40 2.80
N VAL A 81 2.63 8.54 3.82
CA VAL A 81 2.24 8.81 5.21
C VAL A 81 1.38 10.07 5.34
N GLU A 82 1.58 11.05 4.45
CA GLU A 82 0.74 12.25 4.39
C GLU A 82 -0.73 11.90 4.11
N LEU A 83 -0.99 10.92 3.25
CA LEU A 83 -2.35 10.45 2.97
C LEU A 83 -2.93 9.67 4.14
N LEU A 84 -2.11 8.86 4.83
CA LEU A 84 -2.51 8.16 6.05
C LEU A 84 -2.93 9.15 7.15
N ILE A 85 -2.12 10.20 7.38
CA ILE A 85 -2.41 11.27 8.35
C ILE A 85 -3.68 12.03 7.94
N LEU A 86 -3.86 12.31 6.65
CA LEU A 86 -5.06 12.97 6.16
C LEU A 86 -6.34 12.18 6.51
N PHE A 87 -6.35 10.85 6.28
CA PHE A 87 -7.51 10.03 6.62
C PHE A 87 -7.72 9.86 8.13
N LEU A 88 -6.64 9.88 8.93
CA LEU A 88 -6.76 9.94 10.39
C LEU A 88 -7.48 11.23 10.83
N ILE A 89 -7.04 12.39 10.32
CA ILE A 89 -7.63 13.69 10.65
C ILE A 89 -9.10 13.74 10.18
N ALA A 90 -9.36 13.32 8.94
CA ALA A 90 -10.71 13.25 8.38
C ALA A 90 -11.62 12.31 9.19
N GLY A 91 -11.05 11.26 9.79
CA GLY A 91 -11.71 10.32 10.67
C GLY A 91 -12.41 10.94 11.89
N PHE A 92 -11.89 12.05 12.41
CA PHE A 92 -12.53 12.79 13.50
C PHE A 92 -13.83 13.49 13.06
N PHE A 93 -14.00 13.75 11.77
CA PHE A 93 -15.19 14.39 11.20
C PHE A 93 -16.19 13.37 10.64
N ASN A 94 -15.72 12.21 10.16
CA ASN A 94 -16.59 11.15 9.65
C ASN A 94 -15.99 9.76 9.91
N ARG A 95 -16.77 8.91 10.57
CA ARG A 95 -16.40 7.53 10.93
C ARG A 95 -16.04 6.64 9.73
N LEU A 96 -16.55 6.93 8.52
CA LEU A 96 -16.15 6.21 7.31
C LEU A 96 -14.67 6.46 6.96
N PHE A 97 -14.14 7.66 7.22
CA PHE A 97 -12.71 7.93 7.01
C PHE A 97 -11.84 7.17 8.01
N LEU A 98 -12.33 6.85 9.22
CA LEU A 98 -11.62 5.96 10.15
C LEU A 98 -11.51 4.53 9.60
N LEU A 99 -12.53 4.02 8.91
CA LEU A 99 -12.43 2.69 8.25
C LEU A 99 -11.37 2.69 7.16
N ILE A 100 -11.30 3.75 6.35
CA ILE A 100 -10.26 3.92 5.33
C ILE A 100 -8.88 4.00 6.00
N PHE A 101 -8.76 4.79 7.06
CA PHE A 101 -7.54 4.89 7.86
C PHE A 101 -7.09 3.52 8.40
N TYR A 102 -7.98 2.73 9.00
CA TYR A 102 -7.61 1.39 9.51
C TYR A 102 -7.16 0.45 8.41
N SER A 103 -7.82 0.49 7.25
CA SER A 103 -7.41 -0.28 6.07
C SER A 103 -6.02 0.13 5.60
N MET A 104 -5.76 1.43 5.47
CA MET A 104 -4.44 1.96 5.11
C MET A 104 -3.38 1.62 6.15
N LEU A 105 -3.66 1.80 7.44
CA LEU A 105 -2.71 1.52 8.50
C LEU A 105 -2.28 0.05 8.49
N LEU A 106 -3.24 -0.88 8.37
CA LEU A 106 -2.93 -2.30 8.25
C LEU A 106 -2.06 -2.57 7.01
N HIS A 107 -2.42 -1.99 5.86
CA HIS A 107 -1.66 -2.14 4.63
C HIS A 107 -0.20 -1.66 4.80
N TYR A 108 0.01 -0.51 5.45
CA TYR A 108 1.34 0.02 5.73
C TYR A 108 2.15 -0.90 6.64
N ILE A 109 1.53 -1.40 7.71
CA ILE A 109 2.19 -2.32 8.64
C ILE A 109 2.68 -3.55 7.89
N LEU A 110 1.86 -4.13 7.02
CA LEU A 110 2.21 -5.32 6.24
C LEU A 110 3.35 -5.04 5.26
N ASP A 111 3.28 -3.92 4.55
CA ASP A 111 4.33 -3.50 3.63
C ASP A 111 5.66 -3.25 4.39
N ILE A 112 5.65 -2.51 5.50
CA ILE A 112 6.84 -2.26 6.32
C ILE A 112 7.44 -3.56 6.86
N ILE A 113 6.61 -4.48 7.37
CA ILE A 113 7.06 -5.79 7.85
C ILE A 113 7.70 -6.59 6.71
N TYR A 114 7.07 -6.58 5.53
CA TYR A 114 7.60 -7.25 4.35
C TYR A 114 8.95 -6.64 3.93
N GLU A 115 9.06 -5.32 3.90
CA GLU A 115 10.29 -4.61 3.56
C GLU A 115 11.41 -4.91 4.56
N ALA A 116 11.14 -4.77 5.86
CA ALA A 116 12.10 -5.06 6.91
C ALA A 116 12.59 -6.51 6.88
N LYS A 117 11.68 -7.48 6.68
CA LYS A 117 11.99 -8.91 6.75
C LYS A 117 12.66 -9.46 5.49
N TYR A 118 12.19 -9.04 4.31
CA TYR A 118 12.62 -9.63 3.04
C TYR A 118 13.58 -8.76 2.25
N LEU A 119 13.55 -7.44 2.47
CA LEU A 119 14.39 -6.49 1.72
C LEU A 119 15.61 -6.01 2.52
N GLY A 120 15.67 -6.32 3.81
CA GLY A 120 16.76 -5.90 4.70
C GLY A 120 16.69 -4.42 5.09
N GLY A 121 15.54 -3.77 4.88
CA GLY A 121 15.32 -2.37 5.23
C GLY A 121 14.13 -1.76 4.48
N ILE A 122 13.73 -0.55 4.88
CA ILE A 122 12.69 0.22 4.20
C ILE A 122 13.26 0.78 2.89
N VAL A 123 12.68 0.36 1.77
CA VAL A 123 13.16 0.70 0.42
C VAL A 123 12.32 1.83 -0.18
N LYS A 124 11.01 1.82 0.05
CA LYS A 124 10.10 2.80 -0.56
C LYS A 124 10.14 4.14 0.19
N PRO A 125 10.00 5.27 -0.53
CA PRO A 125 9.77 6.56 0.10
C PRO A 125 8.31 6.67 0.57
N TYR A 126 8.09 6.54 1.87
CA TYR A 126 6.76 6.69 2.49
C TYR A 126 6.35 8.15 2.70
N SER A 127 7.12 9.14 2.25
CA SER A 127 6.78 10.56 2.38
C SER A 127 7.20 11.33 1.13
N ILE A 128 6.29 12.19 0.64
CA ILE A 128 6.60 13.11 -0.46
C ILE A 128 7.69 14.08 -0.02
N ILE A 129 7.59 14.61 1.20
CA ILE A 129 8.55 15.58 1.73
C ILE A 129 9.94 14.94 1.77
N TYR A 130 10.05 13.74 2.36
CA TYR A 130 11.30 12.99 2.39
C TYR A 130 11.86 12.74 0.99
N TRP A 131 11.01 12.29 0.06
CA TRP A 131 11.41 12.03 -1.32
C TRP A 131 11.92 13.27 -2.02
N LEU A 132 11.26 14.42 -1.86
CA LEU A 132 11.66 15.70 -2.46
C LEU A 132 12.99 16.21 -1.91
N VAL A 133 13.24 16.05 -0.62
CA VAL A 133 14.52 16.47 0.03
C VAL A 133 15.66 15.61 -0.48
N LYS A 134 15.51 14.28 -0.45
CA LYS A 134 16.54 13.32 -0.88
C LYS A 134 16.93 13.45 -2.35
N ARG A 135 16.02 13.95 -3.20
CA ARG A 135 16.26 14.12 -4.63
C ARG A 135 17.11 15.34 -4.98
N LYS A 136 17.32 16.25 -4.02
CA LYS A 136 18.14 17.46 -4.18
C LYS A 136 19.60 17.25 -3.79
N GLU A 137 19.90 16.14 -3.11
CA GLU A 137 21.25 15.67 -2.79
C GLU A 137 21.80 14.82 -3.95
#